data_AF-A0A1R4A466-F1
#
_entry.id   AF-A0A1R4A466-F1
#
_cell.length_a   1.000
_cell.length_b   1.000
_cell.length_c   1.000
_cell.angle_alpha   90.00
_cell.angle_beta   90.00
_cell.angle_gamma   90.00
#
_symmetry.space_group_name_H-M   'P 1'
#
loop_
_entity.id
_entity.type
_entity.pdbx_description
1 polymer ?
#
loop_
_entity_poly.entity_id
_entity_poly.type
_entity_poly.pdbx_seq_one_letter_code
_entity_poly.pdbx_strand_id
1 'polypeptide(L)' 'MLGLTKKRQAETTAFSTFIRNASSAEKKRVYERVLTKASERQNETVRRAGVERHATC' A
#
# COMPACT_ATOMS: atom_id res chain seq x y z
N MET A 1 16.46 22.39 35.71
CA MET A 1 17.20 21.28 35.09
C MET A 1 16.40 20.79 33.89
N LEU A 2 16.93 20.95 32.68
CA LEU A 2 16.25 20.60 31.42
C LEU A 2 16.24 19.08 31.25
N GLY A 3 15.09 18.45 31.45
CA GLY A 3 14.89 17.02 31.23
C GLY A 3 14.85 16.70 29.73
N LEU A 4 15.95 16.18 29.18
CA LEU A 4 16.00 15.59 27.85
C LEU A 4 15.16 14.31 27.83
N THR A 5 13.88 14.43 27.51
CA THR A 5 13.03 13.28 27.14
C THR A 5 13.64 12.60 25.92
N LYS A 6 14.23 11.42 26.13
CA LYS A 6 14.81 10.58 25.09
C LYS A 6 13.74 10.27 24.04
N LYS A 7 13.83 10.87 22.84
CA LYS A 7 12.89 10.59 21.75
C LYS A 7 12.98 9.10 21.40
N ARG A 8 11.86 8.39 21.51
CA ARG A 8 11.75 6.99 21.09
C ARG A 8 12.03 6.93 19.59
N GLN A 9 13.12 6.29 19.22
CA GLN A 9 13.46 6.03 17.81
C GLN A 9 12.35 5.15 17.23
N ALA A 10 11.77 5.56 16.09
CA ALA A 10 10.80 4.74 15.38
C ALA A 10 11.50 3.49 14.84
N GLU A 11 10.87 2.33 14.99
CA GLU A 11 11.41 1.08 14.49
C GLU A 11 11.53 1.14 12.97
N THR A 12 12.70 0.71 12.47
CA THR A 12 12.97 0.71 11.03
C THR A 12 12.41 -0.57 10.44
N THR A 13 11.36 -0.42 9.64
CA THR A 13 10.74 -1.52 8.88
C THR A 13 11.33 -1.60 7.48
N ALA A 14 11.23 -2.76 6.83
CA ALA A 14 11.62 -2.92 5.42
C ALA A 14 10.93 -1.89 4.51
N PHE A 15 9.66 -1.58 4.78
CA PHE A 15 8.93 -0.52 4.09
C PHE A 15 9.56 0.86 4.33
N SER A 16 9.87 1.21 5.58
CA SER A 16 10.51 2.49 5.89
C SER A 16 11.91 2.62 5.25
N THR A 17 12.64 1.51 5.13
CA THR A 17 13.94 1.43 4.47
C THR A 17 13.79 1.63 2.97
N PHE A 18 12.80 0.96 2.35
CA PHE A 18 12.46 1.14 0.94
C PHE A 18 12.07 2.59 0.62
N ILE A 19 11.19 3.20 1.43
CA ILE A 19 10.77 4.59 1.22
C ILE A 19 11.94 5.57 1.32
N ARG A 20 12.87 5.35 2.26
CA ARG A 20 14.03 6.22 2.47
C ARG A 20 15.12 6.03 1.41
N ASN A 21 15.39 4.79 1.00
CA ASN A 21 16.61 4.47 0.25
C ASN A 21 16.39 4.11 -1.22
N ALA A 22 15.17 3.70 -1.62
CA ALA A 22 14.93 3.31 -3.01
C ALA A 22 14.94 4.52 -3.95
N SER A 23 15.47 4.30 -5.15
CA SER A 23 15.46 5.29 -6.22
C SER A 23 14.03 5.59 -6.69
N SER A 24 13.84 6.74 -7.33
CA SER A 24 12.54 7.10 -7.93
C SER A 24 12.07 6.07 -8.96
N ALA A 25 13.00 5.47 -9.71
CA ALA A 25 12.70 4.43 -10.69
C ALA A 25 12.17 3.15 -10.02
N GLU A 26 12.81 2.70 -8.93
CA GLU A 26 12.35 1.54 -8.17
C GLU A 26 11.00 1.79 -7.50
N LYS A 27 10.81 2.97 -6.90
CA LYS A 27 9.52 3.40 -6.32
C LYS A 27 8.40 3.36 -7.35
N LYS A 28 8.65 3.91 -8.54
CA LYS A 28 7.67 3.91 -9.63
C LYS A 28 7.26 2.49 -10.02
N ARG A 29 8.23 1.58 -10.22
CA ARG A 29 7.97 0.17 -10.56
C ARG A 29 7.13 -0.55 -9.50
N VAL A 30 7.46 -0.34 -8.22
CA VAL A 30 6.72 -0.98 -7.11
C VAL A 30 5.30 -0.43 -7.01
N TYR A 31 5.13 0.89 -7.07
CA TYR A 31 3.81 1.52 -7.00
C TYR A 31 2.92 1.15 -8.17
N GLU A 32 3.46 1.13 -9.39
CA GLU A 32 2.74 0.67 -10.58
C GLU A 32 2.18 -0.74 -10.35
N ARG A 33 3.02 -1.68 -9.90
CA ARG A 33 2.58 -3.05 -9.62
C ARG A 33 1.51 -3.12 -8.52
N VAL A 34 1.66 -2.34 -7.46
CA VAL A 34 0.66 -2.28 -6.36
C VAL A 34 -0.67 -1.77 -6.87
N LEU A 35 -0.67 -0.67 -7.62
CA LEU A 35 -1.89 -0.07 -8.17
C LEU A 35 -2.58 -1.00 -9.15
N THR A 36 -1.85 -1.64 -10.06
CA THR A 36 -2.42 -2.65 -10.97
C THR A 36 -3.09 -3.78 -10.20
N LYS A 37 -2.41 -4.35 -9.20
CA LYS A 37 -2.98 -5.45 -8.39
C LYS A 37 -4.14 -5.02 -7.50
N ALA A 38 -4.16 -3.78 -7.04
CA ALA A 38 -5.29 -3.23 -6.29
C ALA A 38 -6.51 -3.08 -7.21
N SER A 39 -6.33 -2.50 -8.40
CA SER A 39 -7.39 -2.35 -9.39
C SER A 39 -7.95 -3.68 -9.87
N GLU A 40 -7.10 -4.69 -10.13
CA GLU A 40 -7.54 -6.05 -10.48
C GLU A 40 -8.48 -6.62 -9.41
N ARG A 41 -8.10 -6.55 -8.12
CA ARG A 41 -8.91 -7.06 -7.01
C ARG A 41 -10.21 -6.28 -6.84
N GLN A 42 -10.17 -4.96 -7.02
CA GLN A 42 -11.37 -4.13 -6.96
C GLN A 42 -12.35 -4.50 -8.07
N ASN A 43 -11.86 -4.63 -9.31
CA ASN A 43 -12.66 -5.03 -10.46
C ASN A 43 -13.28 -6.41 -10.26
N GLU A 44 -12.53 -7.34 -9.68
CA GLU A 44 -13.07 -8.66 -9.34
C GLU A 44 -14.23 -8.56 -8.34
N THR A 45 -14.09 -7.72 -7.30
CA THR A 45 -15.15 -7.49 -6.31
C THR A 45 -16.39 -6.87 -6.96
N VAL A 46 -16.21 -5.83 -7.77
CA VAL A 46 -17.31 -5.18 -8.52
C VAL A 46 -17.99 -6.17 -9.47
N ARG A 47 -17.22 -7.00 -10.17
CA ARG A 47 -17.76 -8.05 -11.05
C ARG A 47 -18.62 -9.04 -10.28
N ARG A 48 -18.14 -9.54 -9.12
CA ARG A 48 -18.91 -10.47 -8.27
C ARG A 48 -20.23 -9.83 -7.82
N ALA A 49 -20.18 -8.62 -7.27
CA ALA A 49 -21.37 -7.89 -6.86
C ALA A 49 -22.31 -7.55 -8.04
N GLY A 50 -21.77 -7.28 -9.23
CA GLY A 50 -22.54 -7.08 -10.46
C GLY A 50 -23.26 -8.34 -10.94
N VAL A 51 -22.57 -9.48 -10.94
CA VAL A 51 -23.13 -10.79 -11.29
C VAL A 51 -24.24 -11.18 -10.31
N GLU A 52 -24.04 -10.98 -9.01
CA GLU A 52 -25.05 -11.26 -7.98
C GLU A 52 -26.34 -10.47 -8.21
N ARG A 53 -26.24 -9.20 -8.61
CA ARG A 53 -27.43 -8.35 -8.91
C ARG A 53 -28.23 -8.82 -10.13
N HIS A 54 -27.59 -9.47 -11.11
CA HIS A 54 -28.27 -10.00 -12.30
C HIS A 54 -28.78 -11.43 -12.11
N ALA A 55 -28.28 -12.18 -11.13
CA ALA A 55 -28.73 -13.53 -10.82
C ALA A 55 -29.98 -13.57 -9.90
N THR A 56 -30.32 -12.46 -9.26
CA THR A 56 -31.49 -12.32 -8.38
C THR A 56 -32.77 -11.85 -9.10
N CYS A 57 -32.88 -12.04 -10.43
CA CYS A 57 -34.10 -11.79 -11.19
C CYS A 57 -34.79 -13.10 -11.58
#